data_AF-A0A1S0ULV5-F1
#
_entry.id   AF-A0A1S0ULV5-F1
#
_cell.length_a   1.000
_cell.length_b   1.000
_cell.length_c   1.000
_cell.angle_alpha   90.00
_cell.angle_beta   90.00
_cell.angle_gamma   90.00
#
_symmetry.space_group_name_H-M   'P 1'
#
loop_
_entity.id
_entity.type
_entity.pdbx_description
1 polymer ?
#
loop_
_entity_poly.entity_id
_entity_poly.type
_entity_poly.pdbx_seq_one_letter_code
_entity_poly.pdbx_strand_id
1 'polypeptide(L)'
;MNVGRPYKHRLTKNANWSYGALSLFKDKTKNRPKTYLKIAKGSSSVTLSRNFVDFMVEYLNLTTLIEMFLVASQENALMNKTILPPGQFSNNLSPVIFY
;
A
#
# COMPACT_ATOMS: atom_id res chain seq x y z
N MET A 1 -3.42 17.63 7.09
CA MET A 1 -3.26 16.15 7.11
C MET A 1 -2.51 15.76 8.36
N ASN A 2 -3.06 14.87 9.17
CA ASN A 2 -2.35 14.31 10.33
C ASN A 2 -1.55 13.10 9.84
N VAL A 3 -0.25 13.30 9.61
CA VAL A 3 0.64 12.28 9.04
C VAL A 3 1.58 11.76 10.13
N GLY A 4 1.46 10.47 10.44
CA GLY A 4 2.30 9.78 11.40
C GLY A 4 3.42 8.97 10.73
N ARG A 5 4.35 8.46 11.53
CA ARG A 5 5.36 7.51 11.07
C ARG A 5 4.67 6.26 10.50
N PRO A 6 5.13 5.71 9.35
CA PRO A 6 4.53 4.53 8.75
C PRO A 6 4.73 3.29 9.63
N TYR A 7 3.77 2.36 9.56
CA TYR A 7 3.90 1.05 10.19
C TYR A 7 4.91 0.20 9.41
N LYS A 8 6.15 0.13 9.89
CA LYS A 8 7.26 -0.55 9.18
C LYS A 8 6.98 -2.02 8.84
N HIS A 9 6.17 -2.73 9.63
CA HIS A 9 5.80 -4.13 9.37
C HIS A 9 4.82 -4.30 8.20
N ARG A 10 4.13 -3.23 7.78
CA ARG A 10 3.23 -3.24 6.60
C ARG A 10 3.95 -2.84 5.31
N LEU A 11 5.22 -2.48 5.40
CA LEU A 11 6.06 -2.16 4.25
C LEU A 11 6.82 -3.40 3.82
N THR A 12 6.80 -3.71 2.53
CA THR A 12 7.65 -4.74 1.93
C THR A 12 9.11 -4.38 2.13
N LYS A 13 9.84 -5.24 2.88
CA LYS A 13 11.20 -4.95 3.38
C LYS A 13 12.24 -4.73 2.26
N ASN A 14 11.98 -5.25 1.06
CA ASN A 14 12.90 -5.19 -0.09
C ASN A 14 12.34 -4.42 -1.30
N ALA A 15 11.25 -3.66 -1.14
CA ALA A 15 10.71 -2.90 -2.26
C ALA A 15 11.61 -1.69 -2.58
N ASN A 16 11.94 -1.56 -3.86
CA ASN A 16 12.58 -0.36 -4.37
C ASN A 16 11.51 0.73 -4.55
N TRP A 17 11.44 1.67 -3.61
CA TRP A 17 10.45 2.76 -3.61
C TRP A 17 10.80 3.92 -4.54
N SER A 18 11.76 3.77 -5.46
CA SER A 18 12.03 4.80 -6.45
C SER A 18 10.89 4.92 -7.46
N TYR A 19 10.64 6.13 -7.95
CA TYR A 19 9.60 6.39 -8.94
C TYR A 19 9.88 5.61 -10.23
N GLY A 20 11.16 5.44 -10.57
CA GLY A 20 11.65 4.59 -11.64
C GLY A 20 11.24 3.12 -11.47
N ALA A 21 11.56 2.51 -10.32
CA ALA A 21 11.27 1.10 -10.07
C ALA A 21 9.76 0.81 -9.99
N LEU A 22 8.98 1.79 -9.54
CA LEU A 22 7.54 1.66 -9.38
C LEU A 22 6.74 2.03 -10.62
N SER A 23 7.39 2.54 -11.67
CA SER A 23 6.71 3.08 -12.86
C SER A 23 5.47 3.91 -12.51
N LEU A 24 5.60 4.76 -11.48
CA LEU A 24 4.49 5.39 -10.76
C LEU A 24 3.66 6.32 -11.65
N PHE A 25 4.30 7.04 -12.56
CA PHE A 25 3.65 7.89 -13.55
C PHE A 25 3.39 7.10 -14.83
N LYS A 26 2.23 7.36 -15.46
CA LYS A 26 1.93 6.83 -16.79
C LYS A 26 2.93 7.34 -17.84
N ASP A 27 3.35 8.60 -17.68
CA ASP A 27 4.45 9.18 -18.45
C ASP A 27 5.80 8.69 -17.89
N LYS A 28 6.46 7.83 -18.67
CA LYS A 28 7.73 7.20 -18.30
C LYS A 28 8.86 8.21 -18.05
N THR A 29 8.81 9.38 -18.69
CA THR A 29 9.86 10.41 -18.51
C THR A 29 9.85 11.02 -17.12
N LYS A 30 8.71 10.91 -16.41
CA LYS A 30 8.54 11.42 -15.02
C LYS A 30 8.98 10.40 -13.96
N ASN A 31 9.23 9.15 -14.33
CA ASN A 31 9.65 8.08 -13.42
C ASN A 31 11.17 8.14 -13.16
N ARG A 32 11.57 9.07 -12.30
CA ARG A 32 12.99 9.29 -11.97
C ARG A 32 13.54 8.16 -11.07
N PRO A 33 14.65 7.50 -11.44
CA PRO A 33 15.19 6.37 -10.68
C PRO A 33 15.82 6.76 -9.33
N LYS A 34 16.20 8.03 -9.15
CA LYS A 34 16.82 8.53 -7.90
C LYS A 34 15.83 9.31 -7.02
N THR A 35 14.55 9.33 -7.37
CA THR A 35 13.50 9.98 -6.58
C THR A 35 12.68 8.90 -5.89
N TYR A 36 12.57 8.98 -4.56
CA TYR A 36 11.95 7.94 -3.74
C TYR A 36 10.61 8.41 -3.16
N LEU A 37 9.63 7.51 -3.16
CA LEU A 37 8.34 7.71 -2.52
C LEU A 37 8.51 7.84 -1.01
N LYS A 38 7.93 8.90 -0.44
CA LYS A 38 7.89 9.11 1.01
C LYS A 38 6.60 8.51 1.54
N ILE A 39 6.70 7.41 2.27
CA ILE A 39 5.55 6.71 2.83
C ILE A 39 5.26 7.25 4.22
N ALA A 40 4.00 7.60 4.48
CA ALA A 40 3.51 8.07 5.77
C ALA A 40 2.26 7.29 6.19
N LYS A 41 1.99 7.24 7.50
CA LYS A 41 0.71 6.74 8.01
C LYS A 41 -0.32 7.87 7.91
N GLY A 42 -1.39 7.64 7.15
CA GLY A 42 -2.56 8.52 7.07
C GLY A 42 -3.78 7.98 7.82
N SER A 43 -4.85 8.78 7.85
CA SER A 43 -6.19 8.35 8.21
C SER A 43 -6.85 7.61 7.04
N SER A 44 -7.75 6.66 7.31
CA SER A 44 -8.60 6.03 6.28
C SER A 44 -9.66 7.00 5.74
N SER A 45 -10.00 8.03 6.51
CA SER A 45 -10.94 9.08 6.11
C SER A 45 -10.16 10.37 5.83
N VAL A 46 -10.22 10.84 4.58
CA VAL A 46 -9.55 12.07 4.12
C VAL A 46 -10.46 12.86 3.20
N THR A 47 -10.35 14.19 3.25
CA THR A 47 -10.94 15.09 2.26
C THR A 47 -9.84 15.55 1.30
N LEU A 48 -10.06 15.35 0.00
CA LEU A 48 -9.11 15.70 -1.06
C LEU A 48 -9.75 16.70 -2.02
N SER A 49 -8.95 17.61 -2.57
CA SER A 49 -9.43 18.52 -3.62
C SER A 49 -9.66 17.77 -4.93
N ARG A 50 -10.61 18.23 -5.74
CA ARG A 50 -10.88 17.68 -7.07
C ARG A 50 -9.61 17.59 -7.92
N ASN A 51 -8.86 18.68 -8.01
CA ASN A 51 -7.61 18.73 -8.79
C ASN A 51 -6.58 17.67 -8.35
N PHE A 52 -6.56 17.34 -7.05
CA PHE A 52 -5.67 16.29 -6.57
C PHE A 52 -6.15 14.90 -6.97
N VAL A 53 -7.46 14.66 -6.93
CA VAL A 53 -8.06 13.41 -7.42
C VAL A 53 -7.80 13.25 -8.93
N ASP A 54 -8.06 14.29 -9.71
CA ASP A 54 -7.82 14.30 -11.16
C ASP A 54 -6.34 14.02 -11.45
N PHE A 55 -5.43 14.65 -10.70
CA PHE A 55 -4.00 14.38 -10.82
C PHE A 55 -3.66 12.89 -10.62
N MET A 56 -4.21 12.28 -9.57
CA MET A 56 -3.95 10.86 -9.28
C MET A 56 -4.49 9.96 -10.38
N VAL A 57 -5.72 10.20 -10.84
CA VAL A 57 -6.39 9.36 -11.84
C VAL A 57 -5.76 9.53 -13.22
N GLU A 58 -5.41 10.75 -13.61
CA GLU A 58 -4.91 11.04 -14.95
C GLU A 58 -3.43 10.69 -15.11
N TYR A 59 -2.59 10.98 -14.12
CA TYR A 59 -1.13 10.91 -14.29
C TYR A 59 -0.46 9.71 -13.63
N LEU A 60 -1.09 9.08 -12.63
CA LEU A 60 -0.47 7.97 -11.90
C LEU A 60 -0.98 6.61 -12.36
N ASN A 61 -0.11 5.61 -12.29
CA ASN A 61 -0.45 4.21 -12.46
C ASN A 61 -0.86 3.62 -11.09
N LEU A 62 -2.16 3.76 -10.76
CA LEU A 62 -2.69 3.34 -9.46
C LEU A 62 -2.69 1.81 -9.28
N THR A 63 -2.71 1.04 -10.36
CA THR A 63 -2.65 -0.43 -10.31
C THR A 63 -1.39 -0.91 -9.59
N THR A 64 -0.23 -0.35 -9.95
CA THR A 64 1.05 -0.71 -9.32
C THR A 64 1.06 -0.40 -7.82
N LEU A 65 0.45 0.71 -7.40
CA LEU A 65 0.33 1.04 -5.96
C LEU A 65 -0.59 0.05 -5.23
N ILE A 66 -1.74 -0.29 -5.83
CA ILE A 66 -2.71 -1.19 -5.22
C ILE A 66 -2.11 -2.60 -5.05
N GLU A 67 -1.47 -3.15 -6.08
CA GLU A 67 -0.85 -4.47 -6.05
C GLU A 67 0.20 -4.59 -4.94
N MET A 68 1.05 -3.57 -4.77
CA MET A 68 2.08 -3.57 -3.71
C MET A 68 1.48 -3.71 -2.31
N PHE A 69 0.37 -3.01 -2.03
CA PHE A 69 -0.24 -3.03 -0.70
C PHE A 69 -1.22 -4.19 -0.49
N LEU A 70 -1.78 -4.77 -1.57
CA LEU A 70 -2.59 -5.99 -1.51
C LEU A 70 -1.72 -7.23 -1.25
N VAL A 71 -0.61 -7.38 -1.98
CA VAL A 71 0.30 -8.54 -1.81
C VAL A 71 0.99 -8.50 -0.44
N ALA A 72 1.40 -7.31 0.03
CA ALA A 72 1.92 -7.13 1.38
C ALA A 72 0.92 -7.57 2.47
N SER A 73 -0.39 -7.49 2.21
CA SER A 73 -1.41 -7.99 3.14
C SER A 73 -1.49 -9.53 3.15
N GLN A 74 -1.22 -10.18 2.03
CA GLN A 74 -1.29 -11.65 1.89
C GLN A 74 -0.05 -12.37 2.45
N GLU A 75 1.16 -11.84 2.24
CA GLU A 75 2.39 -12.41 2.82
C GLU A 75 2.37 -12.36 4.35
N ASN A 76 1.82 -11.29 4.94
CA ASN A 76 1.61 -11.19 6.38
C ASN A 76 0.53 -12.17 6.89
N ALA A 77 -0.49 -12.48 6.08
CA ALA A 77 -1.51 -13.47 6.43
C ALA A 77 -0.95 -14.91 6.40
N LEU A 78 -0.01 -15.21 5.49
CA LEU A 78 0.64 -16.51 5.40
C LEU A 78 1.65 -16.73 6.53
N MET A 79 2.38 -15.69 6.96
CA MET A 79 3.29 -15.80 8.12
C MET A 79 2.57 -15.98 9.47
N ASN A 80 1.31 -15.55 9.59
CA ASN A 80 0.51 -15.77 10.79
C ASN A 80 -0.25 -17.12 10.81
N LYS A 81 -0.12 -17.93 9.75
CA LYS A 81 -0.82 -19.22 9.64
C LYS A 81 -0.01 -20.42 10.16
N THR A 82 1.24 -20.22 10.57
CA THR A 82 2.16 -21.33 10.94
C THR A 82 2.28 -21.62 12.43
N ILE A 83 1.42 -21.08 13.29
CA ILE A 83 1.39 -21.51 14.71
C ILE A 83 -0.06 -21.59 15.21
N LEU A 84 -0.80 -22.61 14.79
CA LEU A 84 -1.84 -23.20 15.62
C LEU A 84 -1.77 -24.73 15.47
N PRO A 85 -1.60 -25.49 16.57
CA PRO A 85 -1.68 -26.94 16.52
C PRO A 85 -3.10 -27.36 16.07
N PRO A 86 -3.24 -28.54 15.42
CA PRO A 86 -4.53 -28.99 14.89
C PRO A 86 -5.53 -29.15 16.05
N GLY A 87 -6.56 -28.29 16.06
CA GLY A 87 -7.62 -28.32 17.08
C GLY A 87 -8.22 -26.98 17.51
N GLN A 88 -7.66 -25.83 17.11
CA GLN A 88 -8.25 -24.51 17.44
C GLN A 88 -8.79 -23.81 16.20
N PHE A 89 -10.12 -23.85 16.04
CA PHE A 89 -10.84 -22.92 15.17
C PHE A 89 -10.90 -21.54 15.85
N SER A 90 -10.26 -20.54 15.25
CA SER A 90 -10.42 -19.15 15.65
C SER A 90 -11.68 -18.58 14.99
N ASN A 91 -12.69 -18.27 15.79
CA ASN A 91 -13.93 -17.60 15.36
C ASN A 91 -13.75 -16.09 15.07
N ASN A 92 -12.52 -15.60 14.90
CA ASN A 92 -12.21 -14.18 14.71
C ASN A 92 -11.85 -13.81 13.27
N LEU A 93 -12.56 -14.36 12.28
CA LEU A 93 -12.63 -13.72 10.97
C LEU A 93 -13.69 -12.63 11.04
N SER A 94 -13.28 -11.43 11.48
CA SER A 94 -14.06 -10.24 11.17
C SER A 94 -14.13 -10.11 9.65
N PRO A 95 -15.31 -10.09 9.04
CA PRO A 95 -15.42 -9.89 7.60
C PRO A 95 -14.87 -8.50 7.27
N VAL A 96 -13.91 -8.44 6.35
CA VAL A 96 -13.46 -7.18 5.76
C VAL A 96 -14.57 -6.72 4.81
N ILE A 97 -15.48 -5.89 5.32
CA ILE A 97 -16.49 -5.18 4.54
C ILE A 97 -15.88 -3.85 4.13
N PHE A 98 -15.79 -3.59 2.83
CA PHE A 98 -15.47 -2.27 2.28
C PHE A 98 -16.79 -1.50 2.12
N TYR A 99 -16.90 -0.34 2.79
CA TYR A 99 -17.88 0.71 2.48
C TYR A 99 -17.16 1.83 1.73
#